data_AF-A0A8D2JIP4-F1
#
_entry.id   AF-A0A8D2JIP4-F1
#
_cell.length_a   1.000
_cell.length_b   1.000
_cell.length_c   1.000
_cell.angle_alpha   90.00
_cell.angle_beta   90.00
_cell.angle_gamma   90.00
#
_symmetry.space_group_name_H-M   'P 1'
#
loop_
_entity.id
_entity.type
_entity.pdbx_description
1 polymer ?
#
loop_
_entity_poly.entity_id
_entity_poly.type
_entity_poly.pdbx_seq_one_letter_code
_entity_poly.pdbx_strand_id
1 'polypeptide(L)'
;MQGKIKLIFEDGLTPDFYLFSRSCILYVTEADLVAGNGYRKRLARVRNFGNLQGIVVVEKTQINEQYFPAIQKFTVLDLGMVLLPVANQMEASCLTVQLVQEQSKEPSKNPFLRKKRALLPKPYLLQTVQQIPGVGKVKASLLLQKFPSIQQLSNASVQEFEPVVGQVVAQQIYTFFTQSR
;
A
#
# COMPACT_ATOMS: atom_id res chain seq x y z
N MET A 1 20.24 -32.43 -6.98
CA MET A 1 18.84 -31.95 -6.94
C MET A 1 18.77 -30.58 -7.61
N GLN A 2 18.17 -30.48 -8.80
CA GLN A 2 17.98 -29.21 -9.50
C GLN A 2 16.69 -28.57 -8.96
N GLY A 3 16.82 -27.69 -7.96
CA GLY A 3 15.70 -26.97 -7.37
C GLY A 3 15.20 -25.85 -8.29
N LYS A 4 13.96 -25.39 -8.09
CA LYS A 4 13.39 -24.22 -8.79
C LYS A 4 14.18 -22.94 -8.53
N ILE A 5 14.96 -22.90 -7.45
CA ILE A 5 15.81 -21.78 -7.01
C ILE A 5 17.15 -22.35 -6.54
N LYS A 6 18.25 -21.65 -6.83
CA LYS A 6 19.58 -21.98 -6.32
C LYS A 6 19.71 -21.49 -4.87
N LEU A 7 19.98 -22.42 -3.95
CA LEU A 7 20.25 -22.12 -2.54
C LEU A 7 21.76 -21.92 -2.32
N ILE A 8 22.10 -20.95 -1.48
CA ILE A 8 23.45 -20.70 -0.99
C ILE A 8 23.36 -20.76 0.52
N PHE A 9 24.13 -21.65 1.14
CA PHE A 9 24.19 -21.82 2.58
C PHE A 9 25.32 -20.98 3.15
N GLU A 10 25.03 -20.26 4.22
CA GLU A 10 25.98 -19.37 4.91
C GLU A 10 25.70 -19.49 6.41
N ASP A 11 26.76 -19.58 7.21
CA ASP A 11 26.66 -19.73 8.66
C ASP A 11 26.59 -18.37 9.37
N GLY A 12 26.06 -18.35 10.59
CA GLY A 12 26.04 -17.14 11.44
C GLY A 12 25.04 -16.06 11.03
N LEU A 13 24.11 -16.39 10.13
CA LEU A 13 23.04 -15.50 9.73
C LEU A 13 22.01 -15.31 10.86
N THR A 14 21.51 -14.07 11.02
CA THR A 14 20.42 -13.79 11.99
C THR A 14 19.04 -14.22 11.47
N PRO A 15 18.67 -13.94 10.20
CA PRO A 15 17.48 -14.50 9.56
C PRO A 15 17.74 -15.89 8.97
N ASP A 16 16.68 -16.66 8.76
CA ASP A 16 16.76 -18.02 8.21
C ASP A 16 17.00 -18.01 6.69
N PHE A 17 16.47 -17.00 5.98
CA PHE A 17 16.76 -16.79 4.55
C PHE A 17 16.94 -15.32 4.22
N TYR A 18 17.90 -15.02 3.34
CA TYR A 18 17.96 -13.72 2.66
C TYR A 18 17.35 -13.82 1.27
N LEU A 19 16.52 -12.84 0.92
CA LEU A 19 15.94 -12.69 -0.40
C LEU A 19 16.61 -11.53 -1.14
N PHE A 20 16.12 -11.21 -2.34
CA PHE A 20 16.59 -10.07 -3.11
C PHE A 20 16.21 -8.73 -2.45
N SER A 21 16.93 -7.65 -2.76
CA SER A 21 16.59 -6.28 -2.35
C SER A 21 16.37 -6.03 -0.85
N ARG A 22 17.31 -6.47 0.00
CA ARG A 22 17.29 -6.22 1.45
C ARG A 22 16.02 -6.74 2.14
N SER A 23 15.49 -7.86 1.67
CA SER A 23 14.41 -8.60 2.35
C SER A 23 14.96 -9.89 2.95
N CYS A 24 14.38 -10.34 4.06
CA CYS A 24 14.73 -11.63 4.67
C CYS A 24 13.49 -12.35 5.19
N ILE A 25 13.60 -13.67 5.34
CA ILE A 25 12.58 -14.51 5.96
C ILE A 25 13.07 -14.95 7.35
N LEU A 26 12.17 -14.85 8.32
CA LEU A 26 12.30 -15.39 9.67
C LEU A 26 11.30 -16.53 9.82
N TYR A 27 11.78 -17.76 9.93
CA TYR A 27 10.95 -18.94 10.07
C TYR A 27 10.73 -19.27 11.55
N VAL A 28 9.48 -19.32 11.98
CA VAL A 28 9.09 -19.64 13.36
C VAL A 28 8.39 -20.99 13.34
N THR A 29 9.01 -21.98 13.97
CA THR A 29 8.48 -23.35 14.03
C THR A 29 7.35 -23.47 15.05
N GLU A 30 6.62 -24.58 15.01
CA GLU A 30 5.66 -24.92 16.06
C GLU A 30 6.32 -24.95 17.45
N ALA A 31 7.53 -25.51 17.55
CA ALA A 31 8.26 -25.58 18.81
C ALA A 31 8.61 -24.18 19.36
N ASP A 32 8.97 -23.24 18.49
CA ASP A 32 9.28 -21.86 18.89
C ASP A 32 8.06 -21.13 19.46
N LEU A 33 6.87 -21.41 18.93
CA LEU A 33 5.61 -20.85 19.44
C LEU A 33 5.29 -21.35 20.84
N VAL A 34 5.51 -22.65 21.08
CA VAL A 34 5.23 -23.30 22.38
C VAL A 34 6.31 -22.94 23.42
N ALA A 35 7.57 -22.83 23.01
CA ALA A 35 8.69 -22.48 23.88
C ALA A 35 8.64 -21.03 24.42
N GLY A 36 7.67 -20.23 23.98
CA GLY A 36 7.38 -18.90 24.52
C GLY A 36 8.03 -17.77 23.71
N ASN A 37 8.70 -16.83 24.36
CA ASN A 37 9.09 -15.55 23.75
C ASN A 37 10.48 -15.55 23.09
N GLY A 38 11.09 -16.71 22.86
CA GLY A 38 12.45 -16.83 22.29
C GLY A 38 12.58 -16.15 20.92
N TYR A 39 11.60 -16.36 20.04
CA TYR A 39 11.57 -15.75 18.70
C TYR A 39 11.48 -14.22 18.74
N ARG A 40 10.88 -13.62 19.79
CA ARG A 40 10.61 -12.18 19.85
C ARG A 40 11.88 -11.33 19.80
N LYS A 41 12.95 -11.77 20.49
CA LYS A 41 14.24 -11.08 20.47
C LYS A 41 14.86 -11.09 19.07
N ARG A 42 14.72 -12.21 18.33
CA ARG A 42 15.22 -12.34 16.96
C ARG A 42 14.45 -11.42 16.00
N LEU A 43 13.12 -11.39 16.10
CA LEU A 43 12.25 -10.51 15.31
C LEU A 43 12.56 -9.02 15.58
N ALA A 44 12.64 -8.62 16.86
CA ALA A 44 12.97 -7.25 17.23
C ALA A 44 14.37 -6.84 16.74
N ARG A 45 15.35 -7.76 16.79
CA ARG A 45 16.69 -7.51 16.26
C ARG A 45 16.65 -7.22 14.76
N VAL A 46 15.96 -8.04 13.97
CA VAL A 46 15.78 -7.81 12.52
C VAL A 46 15.06 -6.49 12.26
N ARG A 47 14.02 -6.17 13.03
CA ARG A 47 13.30 -4.89 12.87
C ARG A 47 14.21 -3.67 13.08
N ASN A 48 15.17 -3.78 14.01
CA ASN A 48 16.13 -2.73 14.33
C ASN A 48 17.27 -2.61 13.31
N PHE A 49 17.49 -3.64 12.47
CA PHE A 49 18.36 -3.50 11.31
C PHE A 49 17.64 -2.66 10.24
N GLY A 50 17.75 -1.33 10.34
CA GLY A 50 16.90 -0.36 9.62
C GLY A 50 16.89 -0.43 8.08
N ASN A 51 17.78 -1.22 7.48
CA ASN A 51 17.82 -1.45 6.03
C ASN A 51 17.18 -2.77 5.59
N LEU A 52 16.76 -3.65 6.50
CA LEU A 52 16.29 -5.01 6.21
C LEU A 52 14.77 -5.15 6.44
N GLN A 53 14.04 -5.59 5.42
CA GLN A 53 12.62 -5.91 5.52
C GLN A 53 12.44 -7.38 5.92
N GLY A 54 12.00 -7.62 7.15
CA GLY A 54 11.75 -8.97 7.63
C GLY A 54 10.32 -9.44 7.36
N ILE A 55 10.20 -10.59 6.72
CA ILE A 55 8.97 -11.35 6.53
C ILE A 55 9.01 -12.52 7.50
N VAL A 56 8.04 -12.63 8.39
CA VAL A 56 7.94 -13.75 9.33
C VAL A 56 7.04 -14.82 8.73
N VAL A 57 7.54 -16.04 8.61
CA VAL A 57 6.76 -17.21 8.22
C VAL A 57 6.61 -18.08 9.46
N VAL A 58 5.38 -18.44 9.81
CA VAL A 58 5.10 -19.17 11.05
C VAL A 58 4.30 -20.43 10.76
N GLU A 59 4.71 -21.54 11.36
CA GLU A 59 3.92 -22.78 11.33
C GLU A 59 2.66 -22.60 12.18
N LYS A 60 1.50 -22.57 11.53
CA LYS A 60 0.18 -22.53 12.16
C LYS A 60 -0.54 -23.84 11.91
N THR A 61 -0.61 -24.68 12.93
CA THR A 61 -1.32 -25.96 12.96
C THR A 61 -2.53 -25.86 13.89
N GLN A 62 -3.44 -26.84 13.85
CA GLN A 62 -4.58 -26.88 14.78
C GLN A 62 -4.14 -26.95 16.25
N ILE A 63 -2.96 -27.51 16.52
CA ILE A 63 -2.42 -27.72 17.87
C ILE A 63 -1.89 -26.40 18.46
N ASN A 64 -1.23 -25.59 17.63
CA ASN A 64 -0.57 -24.36 18.06
C ASN A 64 -1.38 -23.08 17.78
N GLU A 65 -2.59 -23.20 17.23
CA GLU A 65 -3.46 -22.08 16.86
C GLU A 65 -3.73 -21.11 18.02
N GLN A 66 -3.80 -21.63 19.25
CA GLN A 66 -3.96 -20.83 20.46
C GLN A 66 -2.84 -19.78 20.68
N TYR A 67 -1.64 -20.03 20.16
CA TYR A 67 -0.49 -19.13 20.30
C TYR A 67 -0.40 -18.11 19.14
N PHE A 68 -1.12 -18.35 18.05
CA PHE A 68 -1.07 -17.52 16.84
C PHE A 68 -1.50 -16.05 17.06
N PRO A 69 -2.59 -15.74 17.80
CA PRO A 69 -3.00 -14.35 18.03
C PRO A 69 -1.91 -13.50 18.71
N ALA A 70 -1.16 -14.10 19.64
CA ALA A 70 -0.10 -13.41 20.37
C ALA A 70 1.07 -13.03 19.46
N ILE A 71 1.53 -13.95 18.61
CA ILE A 71 2.59 -13.68 17.64
C ILE A 71 2.11 -12.73 16.54
N GLN A 72 0.85 -12.81 16.11
CA GLN A 72 0.27 -11.90 15.13
C GLN A 72 0.23 -10.47 15.65
N LYS A 73 -0.27 -10.27 16.87
CA LYS A 73 -0.27 -8.95 17.52
C LYS A 73 1.14 -8.39 17.60
N PHE A 74 2.08 -9.18 18.13
CA PHE A 74 3.46 -8.75 18.28
C PHE A 74 4.14 -8.43 16.94
N THR A 75 3.98 -9.29 15.93
CA THR A 75 4.69 -9.15 14.65
C THR A 75 4.08 -8.05 13.78
N VAL A 76 2.76 -8.05 13.64
CA VAL A 76 2.06 -7.16 12.68
C VAL A 76 1.76 -5.81 13.31
N LEU A 77 1.24 -5.80 14.54
CA LEU A 77 0.79 -4.55 15.18
C LEU A 77 1.93 -3.87 15.94
N ASP A 78 2.70 -4.62 16.74
CA ASP A 78 3.74 -4.00 17.57
C ASP A 78 5.04 -3.71 16.77
N LEU A 79 5.48 -4.63 15.89
CA LEU A 79 6.69 -4.46 15.08
C LEU A 79 6.45 -3.88 13.67
N GLY A 80 5.23 -3.97 13.15
CA GLY A 80 4.91 -3.53 11.77
C GLY A 80 5.55 -4.41 10.69
N MET A 81 5.78 -5.69 10.97
CA MET A 81 6.37 -6.67 10.04
C MET A 81 5.28 -7.51 9.37
N VAL A 82 5.64 -8.16 8.25
CA VAL A 82 4.74 -9.09 7.56
C VAL A 82 4.76 -10.44 8.28
N LEU A 83 3.59 -11.05 8.49
CA LEU A 83 3.43 -12.40 9.04
C LEU A 83 2.63 -13.27 8.07
N LEU A 84 3.17 -14.43 7.71
CA LEU A 84 2.55 -15.39 6.81
C LEU A 84 2.42 -16.75 7.52
N PRO A 85 1.20 -17.19 7.86
CA PRO A 85 1.00 -18.53 8.41
C PRO A 85 1.14 -19.59 7.33
N VAL A 86 1.72 -20.73 7.68
CA VAL A 86 1.82 -21.94 6.84
C VAL A 86 1.50 -23.17 7.68
N ALA A 87 0.89 -24.19 7.10
CA ALA A 87 0.54 -25.42 7.82
C ALA A 87 1.75 -26.35 8.02
N ASN A 88 2.77 -26.26 7.15
CA ASN A 88 3.97 -27.09 7.17
C ASN A 88 5.10 -26.52 6.32
N GLN A 89 6.27 -27.18 6.37
CA GLN A 89 7.46 -26.81 5.61
C GLN A 89 7.28 -26.91 4.08
N MET A 90 6.42 -27.81 3.59
CA MET A 90 6.17 -27.90 2.14
C MET A 90 5.45 -26.65 1.64
N GLU A 91 4.45 -26.16 2.37
CA GLU A 91 3.78 -24.89 2.07
C GLU A 91 4.75 -23.72 2.21
N ALA A 92 5.58 -23.70 3.26
CA ALA A 92 6.64 -22.71 3.43
C ALA A 92 7.60 -22.65 2.23
N SER A 93 7.97 -23.81 1.68
CA SER A 93 8.84 -23.89 0.52
C SER A 93 8.18 -23.30 -0.74
N CYS A 94 6.91 -23.62 -0.99
CA CYS A 94 6.14 -23.08 -2.10
C CYS A 94 5.95 -21.57 -1.97
N LEU A 95 5.62 -21.10 -0.78
CA LEU A 95 5.48 -19.68 -0.47
C LEU A 95 6.80 -18.92 -0.65
N THR A 96 7.92 -19.49 -0.19
CA THR A 96 9.25 -18.89 -0.36
C THR A 96 9.60 -18.76 -1.84
N VAL A 97 9.32 -19.78 -2.64
CA VAL A 97 9.52 -19.72 -4.10
C VAL A 97 8.68 -18.60 -4.72
N GLN A 98 7.41 -18.47 -4.31
CA GLN A 98 6.54 -17.40 -4.79
C GLN A 98 7.05 -16.01 -4.40
N LEU A 99 7.55 -15.83 -3.17
CA LEU A 99 8.12 -14.57 -2.70
C LEU A 99 9.34 -14.16 -3.53
N VAL A 100 10.25 -15.09 -3.82
CA VAL A 100 11.41 -14.81 -4.68
C VAL A 100 10.99 -14.42 -6.09
N GLN A 101 10.01 -15.13 -6.66
CA GLN A 101 9.51 -14.81 -7.99
C GLN A 101 8.84 -13.43 -8.03
N GLU A 102 8.07 -13.08 -7.00
CA GLU A 102 7.38 -11.79 -6.94
C GLU A 102 8.35 -10.62 -6.76
N GLN A 103 9.40 -10.79 -5.95
CA GLN A 103 10.45 -9.79 -5.77
C GLN A 103 11.35 -9.62 -7.01
N SER A 104 11.46 -10.67 -7.82
CA SER A 104 12.27 -10.64 -9.06
C SER A 104 11.52 -9.99 -10.24
N LYS A 105 10.19 -9.81 -10.14
CA LYS A 105 9.40 -9.13 -11.17
C LYS A 105 9.56 -7.62 -11.05
N GLU A 106 9.42 -6.93 -12.18
CA GLU A 106 9.33 -5.47 -12.17
C GLU A 106 8.14 -4.99 -11.30
N PRO A 107 8.32 -3.98 -10.44
CA PRO A 107 7.23 -3.44 -9.62
C PRO A 107 6.01 -2.98 -10.42
N SER A 108 6.20 -2.62 -11.69
CA SER A 108 5.16 -2.22 -12.66
C SER A 108 4.13 -3.32 -12.97
N LYS A 109 4.50 -4.59 -12.77
CA LYS A 109 3.65 -5.76 -13.02
C LYS A 109 2.67 -6.03 -11.88
N ASN A 110 2.95 -5.52 -10.67
CA ASN A 110 2.02 -5.61 -9.57
C ASN A 110 0.85 -4.63 -9.78
N PRO A 111 -0.41 -5.11 -9.94
CA PRO A 111 -1.55 -4.25 -10.24
C PRO A 111 -1.92 -3.29 -9.10
N PHE A 112 -1.46 -3.57 -7.87
CA PHE A 112 -1.67 -2.72 -6.70
C PHE A 112 -0.61 -1.64 -6.55
N LEU A 113 0.52 -1.76 -7.25
CA LEU A 113 1.55 -0.72 -7.26
C LEU A 113 1.26 0.28 -8.36
N ARG A 114 1.11 1.55 -7.97
CA ARG A 114 0.79 2.64 -8.89
C ARG A 114 1.91 2.76 -9.94
N LYS A 115 1.55 2.58 -11.20
CA LYS A 115 2.43 2.94 -12.32
C LYS A 115 2.75 4.43 -12.20
N LYS A 116 4.03 4.80 -12.27
CA LYS A 116 4.50 6.21 -12.19
C LYS A 116 3.68 7.04 -13.19
N ARG A 117 2.77 7.87 -12.67
CA ARG A 117 1.87 8.81 -13.36
C ARG A 117 0.68 8.17 -14.11
N ALA A 118 -0.47 8.14 -13.44
CA ALA A 118 -1.72 8.39 -14.13
C ALA A 118 -1.96 9.91 -14.06
N LEU A 119 -1.76 10.61 -15.18
CA LEU A 119 -2.35 11.95 -15.34
C LEU A 119 -3.84 11.80 -15.07
N LEU A 120 -4.40 12.63 -14.18
CA LEU A 120 -5.85 12.62 -13.93
C LEU A 120 -6.56 12.83 -15.28
N PRO A 121 -7.37 11.88 -15.75
CA PRO A 121 -8.02 12.04 -17.04
C PRO A 121 -8.95 13.26 -17.01
N LYS A 122 -8.93 14.09 -18.06
CA LYS A 122 -9.80 15.28 -18.23
C LYS A 122 -11.28 15.04 -17.87
N PRO A 123 -11.88 13.86 -18.12
CA PRO A 123 -13.26 13.57 -17.68
C PRO A 123 -13.50 13.73 -16.18
N TYR A 124 -12.52 13.41 -15.32
CA TYR A 124 -12.67 13.54 -13.87
C TYR A 124 -12.70 14.99 -13.43
N LEU A 125 -11.88 15.86 -14.04
CA LEU A 125 -11.94 17.30 -13.77
C LEU A 125 -13.33 17.87 -14.11
N LEU A 126 -13.87 17.47 -15.26
CA LEU A 126 -15.19 17.88 -15.72
C LEU A 126 -16.32 17.34 -14.84
N GLN A 127 -16.21 16.11 -14.33
CA GLN A 127 -17.14 15.56 -13.34
C GLN A 127 -17.07 16.31 -12.00
N THR A 128 -15.88 16.70 -11.54
CA THR A 128 -15.70 17.48 -10.32
C THR A 128 -16.37 18.85 -10.43
N VAL A 129 -16.17 19.55 -11.56
CA VAL A 129 -16.80 20.87 -11.78
C VAL A 129 -18.33 20.76 -11.89
N GLN A 130 -18.87 19.63 -12.36
CA GLN A 130 -20.31 19.38 -12.38
C GLN A 130 -20.94 19.17 -11.00
N GLN A 131 -20.15 18.91 -9.95
CA GLN A 131 -20.68 18.82 -8.59
C GLN A 131 -21.00 20.20 -7.99
N ILE A 132 -20.58 21.29 -8.66
CA ILE A 132 -20.89 22.65 -8.21
C ILE A 132 -22.38 22.93 -8.50
N PRO A 133 -23.17 23.40 -7.51
CA PRO A 133 -24.57 23.72 -7.72
C PRO A 133 -24.79 24.67 -8.91
N GLY A 134 -25.74 24.35 -9.79
CA GLY A 134 -26.05 25.17 -10.96
C GLY A 134 -25.10 24.99 -12.16
N VAL A 135 -24.08 24.14 -12.06
CA VAL A 135 -23.10 23.86 -13.12
C VAL A 135 -23.37 22.49 -13.76
N GLY A 136 -24.04 22.50 -14.92
CA GLY A 136 -24.20 21.31 -15.75
C GLY A 136 -23.02 21.03 -16.68
N LYS A 137 -23.12 19.99 -17.52
CA LYS A 137 -22.06 19.55 -18.45
C LYS A 137 -21.52 20.68 -19.36
N VAL A 138 -22.41 21.51 -19.92
CA VAL A 138 -22.04 22.60 -20.84
C VAL A 138 -21.27 23.70 -20.10
N LYS A 139 -21.80 24.15 -18.94
CA LYS A 139 -21.16 25.18 -18.11
C LYS A 139 -19.82 24.70 -17.55
N ALA A 140 -19.72 23.44 -17.14
CA ALA A 140 -18.47 22.85 -16.67
C ALA A 140 -17.37 22.88 -17.75
N SER A 141 -17.70 22.54 -19.00
CA SER A 141 -16.75 22.62 -20.11
C SER A 141 -16.28 24.04 -20.38
N LEU A 142 -17.20 25.02 -20.38
CA LEU A 142 -16.86 26.43 -20.63
C LEU A 142 -16.02 27.01 -19.48
N LEU A 143 -16.35 26.68 -18.24
CA LEU A 143 -15.56 27.06 -17.08
C LEU A 143 -14.15 26.48 -17.13
N LEU A 144 -13.98 25.20 -17.52
CA LEU A 144 -12.67 24.58 -17.66
C LEU A 144 -11.86 25.10 -18.87
N GLN A 145 -12.51 25.66 -19.89
CA GLN A 145 -11.83 26.37 -20.98
C GLN A 145 -11.24 27.70 -20.51
N LYS A 146 -11.98 28.45 -19.67
CA LYS A 146 -11.53 29.74 -19.13
C LYS A 146 -10.60 29.59 -17.92
N PHE A 147 -10.83 28.59 -17.09
CA PHE A 147 -10.08 28.26 -15.88
C PHE A 147 -9.54 26.81 -15.97
N PRO A 148 -8.36 26.61 -16.57
CA PRO A 148 -7.75 25.29 -16.79
C PRO A 148 -7.55 24.40 -15.55
N SER A 149 -7.63 24.95 -14.34
CA SER A 149 -7.46 24.20 -13.09
C SER A 149 -8.54 24.54 -12.05
N ILE A 150 -8.81 23.58 -11.15
CA ILE A 150 -9.72 23.81 -10.02
C ILE A 150 -9.21 24.93 -9.11
N GLN A 151 -7.90 25.11 -8.99
CA GLN A 151 -7.29 26.20 -8.21
C GLN A 151 -7.59 27.58 -8.84
N GLN A 152 -7.47 27.70 -10.16
CA GLN A 152 -7.84 28.95 -10.83
C GLN A 152 -9.34 29.21 -10.74
N LEU A 153 -10.14 28.14 -10.83
CA LEU A 153 -11.59 28.22 -10.69
C LEU A 153 -12.00 28.59 -9.25
N SER A 154 -11.29 28.17 -8.20
CA SER A 154 -11.62 28.55 -6.82
C SER A 154 -11.26 30.00 -6.48
N ASN A 155 -10.24 30.55 -7.14
CA ASN A 155 -9.72 31.90 -6.88
C ASN A 155 -10.33 32.98 -7.78
N ALA A 156 -11.14 32.59 -8.76
CA ALA A 156 -11.78 33.52 -9.67
C ALA A 156 -12.89 34.33 -8.98
N SER A 157 -13.03 35.57 -9.42
CA SER A 157 -14.04 36.52 -8.94
C SER A 157 -15.39 36.32 -9.64
N VAL A 158 -16.46 36.86 -9.04
CA VAL A 158 -17.83 36.81 -9.61
C VAL A 158 -17.86 37.41 -11.02
N GLN A 159 -17.16 38.53 -11.24
CA GLN A 159 -17.08 39.22 -12.53
C GLN A 159 -16.45 38.35 -13.63
N GLU A 160 -15.53 37.45 -13.26
CA GLU A 160 -14.89 36.55 -14.22
C GLU A 160 -15.80 35.35 -14.58
N PHE A 161 -16.73 34.96 -13.70
CA PHE A 161 -17.71 33.91 -13.97
C PHE A 161 -18.93 34.40 -14.77
N GLU A 162 -19.40 35.62 -14.53
CA GLU A 162 -20.55 36.23 -15.19
C GLU A 162 -20.64 36.01 -16.71
N PRO A 163 -19.58 36.27 -17.50
CA PRO A 163 -19.64 36.10 -18.97
C PRO A 163 -19.78 34.63 -19.40
N VAL A 164 -19.56 33.66 -18.51
CA VAL A 164 -19.59 32.23 -18.83
C VAL A 164 -20.89 31.56 -18.37
N VAL A 165 -21.41 31.94 -17.20
CA VAL A 165 -22.53 31.22 -16.56
C VAL A 165 -23.72 32.11 -16.19
N GLY A 166 -23.59 33.43 -16.32
CA GLY A 166 -24.58 34.44 -15.88
C GLY A 166 -24.46 34.77 -14.38
N GLN A 167 -24.99 35.95 -14.00
CA GLN A 167 -24.83 36.54 -12.67
C GLN A 167 -25.29 35.64 -11.51
N VAL A 168 -26.47 35.02 -11.62
CA VAL A 168 -27.01 34.16 -10.56
C VAL A 168 -26.11 32.96 -10.29
N VAL A 169 -25.63 32.30 -11.35
CA VAL A 169 -24.79 31.11 -11.23
C VAL A 169 -23.36 31.49 -10.84
N ALA A 170 -22.85 32.63 -11.31
CA ALA A 170 -21.56 33.19 -10.89
C ALA A 170 -21.50 33.42 -9.37
N GLN A 171 -22.56 34.01 -8.80
CA GLN A 171 -22.66 34.23 -7.36
C GLN A 171 -22.75 32.90 -6.59
N GLN A 172 -23.49 31.91 -7.11
CA GLN A 172 -23.58 30.57 -6.51
C GLN A 172 -22.24 29.85 -6.49
N ILE A 173 -21.47 29.91 -7.59
CA ILE A 173 -20.13 29.31 -7.69
C ILE A 173 -19.19 30.00 -6.69
N TYR A 174 -19.16 31.34 -6.67
CA TYR A 174 -18.29 32.08 -5.76
C TYR A 174 -18.63 31.80 -4.29
N THR A 175 -19.92 31.78 -3.95
CA THR A 175 -20.40 31.44 -2.61
C THR A 175 -20.04 30.00 -2.24
N PHE A 176 -20.14 29.04 -3.17
CA PHE A 176 -19.73 27.65 -2.95
C PHE A 176 -18.26 27.53 -2.54
N PHE A 177 -17.36 28.35 -3.08
CA PHE A 177 -15.93 28.31 -2.72
C PHE A 177 -15.56 29.14 -1.48
N THR A 178 -16.29 30.22 -1.20
CA THR A 178 -15.91 31.21 -0.16
C THR A 178 -16.73 31.09 1.13
N GLN A 179 -17.91 30.47 1.07
CA GLN A 179 -18.74 30.27 2.24
C GLN A 179 -18.05 29.32 3.21
N SER A 180 -17.59 29.87 4.34
CA SER A 180 -17.10 29.07 5.46
C SER A 180 -18.31 28.37 6.11
N ARG A 181 -18.19 27.05 6.33
CA ARG A 181 -19.14 26.30 7.14
C ARG A 181 -18.84 26.47 8.62
#